data_AF-A0A1Q7EWW3-F1
#
_entry.id   AF-A0A1Q7EWW3-F1
#
_cell.length_a   1.000
_cell.length_b   1.000
_cell.length_c   1.000
_cell.angle_alpha   90.00
_cell.angle_beta   90.00
_cell.angle_gamma   90.00
#
_symmetry.space_group_name_H-M   'P 1'
#
loop_
_entity.id
_entity.type
_entity.pdbx_description
1 polymer ?
#
loop_
_entity_poly.entity_id
_entity_poly.type
_entity_poly.pdbx_seq_one_letter_code
_entity_poly.pdbx_strand_id
1 'polypeptide(L)' 'MWLTDWGENAIAHFDPATEAWVSHAHPLPNANIRQLLGRPGEVWGAMSGQDKLVVARLP' A
#
# COMPACT_ATOMS: atom_id res chain seq x y z
N MET A 1 -0.19 -4.27 -10.00
CA MET A 1 -1.18 -4.79 -9.01
C MET A 1 -0.75 -4.31 -7.62
N TRP A 2 -1.69 -4.04 -6.71
CA TRP A 2 -1.40 -3.58 -5.34
C TRP A 2 -1.95 -4.55 -4.29
N LEU A 3 -1.26 -4.65 -3.15
CA LEU A 3 -1.60 -5.48 -2.00
C LEU A 3 -1.29 -4.71 -0.72
N THR A 4 -2.08 -4.92 0.34
CA THR A 4 -1.62 -4.59 1.70
C THR A 4 -0.98 -5.81 2.35
N ASP A 5 0.21 -5.61 2.93
CA ASP A 5 0.85 -6.55 3.84
C ASP A 5 0.71 -6.06 5.29
N TRP A 6 -0.04 -6.80 6.10
CA TRP A 6 -0.25 -6.47 7.51
C TRP A 6 0.92 -6.90 8.41
N GLY A 7 1.65 -7.95 8.03
CA GLY A 7 2.81 -8.42 8.79
C GLY A 7 3.94 -7.40 8.75
N GLU A 8 4.16 -6.81 7.58
CA GLU A 8 5.20 -5.78 7.36
C GLU A 8 4.70 -4.35 7.57
N ASN A 9 3.43 -4.15 7.94
CA ASN A 9 2.81 -2.82 8.07
C ASN A 9 3.04 -1.96 6.80
N ALA A 10 2.81 -2.55 5.63
CA ALA A 10 3.23 -2.03 4.35
C ALA A 10 2.14 -2.13 3.27
N ILE A 11 2.33 -1.37 2.20
CA ILE A 11 1.68 -1.63 0.92
C ILE A 11 2.74 -2.09 -0.07
N ALA A 12 2.39 -3.03 -0.94
CA ALA A 12 3.28 -3.53 -1.96
C ALA A 12 2.65 -3.40 -3.34
N HIS A 13 3.48 -3.16 -4.34
CA HIS A 13 3.08 -3.29 -5.73
C HIS A 13 3.93 -4.34 -6.44
N PHE A 14 3.31 -5.04 -7.37
CA PHE A 14 4.00 -5.97 -8.27
C PHE A 14 4.60 -5.19 -9.45
N ASP A 15 5.92 -5.30 -9.62
CA ASP A 15 6.66 -4.84 -10.79
C ASP A 15 6.68 -5.95 -11.84
N PRO A 16 5.98 -5.78 -12.99
CA PRO A 16 5.93 -6.80 -14.03
C PRO A 16 7.23 -6.93 -14.84
N ALA A 17 8.15 -5.96 -14.79
CA ALA A 17 9.42 -6.04 -15.52
C ALA A 17 10.40 -7.00 -14.83
N THR A 18 10.35 -7.08 -13.50
CA THR A 18 11.21 -7.94 -12.70
C THR A 18 10.47 -9.11 -12.06
N GLU A 19 9.14 -9.20 -12.27
CA GLU A 19 8.24 -10.15 -11.63
C GLU A 19 8.37 -10.21 -10.10
N ALA A 20 8.60 -9.05 -9.47
CA ALA A 20 8.88 -8.94 -8.04
C ALA A 20 7.91 -8.00 -7.33
N TRP A 21 7.78 -8.19 -6.02
CA TRP A 21 7.05 -7.27 -5.15
C TRP A 21 7.98 -6.19 -4.61
N VAL A 22 7.57 -4.94 -4.74
CA VAL A 22 8.24 -3.79 -4.13
C VAL A 22 7.38 -3.32 -2.96
N SER A 23 7.91 -3.48 -1.75
CA SER A 23 7.24 -3.13 -0.50
C SER A 23 7.55 -1.69 -0.07
N HIS A 24 6.53 -1.01 0.45
CA HIS A 24 6.58 0.35 0.98
C HIS A 24 6.04 0.33 2.40
N ALA A 25 6.95 0.22 3.37
CA ALA A 25 6.61 0.20 4.79
C ALA A 25 6.12 1.58 5.27
N HIS A 26 5.08 1.58 6.11
CA HIS A 26 4.64 2.81 6.76
C HIS A 26 5.51 3.07 8.01
N PRO A 27 6.06 4.28 8.20
CA PRO A 27 7.02 4.56 9.27
C PRO A 27 6.41 4.54 10.67
N LEU A 28 5.08 4.64 10.78
CA LEU A 28 4.37 4.56 12.05
C LEU A 28 3.75 3.17 12.22
N PRO A 29 3.78 2.59 13.42
CA PRO A 29 3.20 1.27 13.66
C PRO A 29 1.68 1.25 13.43
N ASN A 30 1.12 0.05 13.25
CA ASN A 30 -0.32 -0.19 13.21
C ASN A 30 -1.09 0.65 12.18
N ALA A 31 -0.56 0.83 10.98
CA ALA A 31 -1.28 1.51 9.90
C ALA A 31 -2.60 0.79 9.60
N ASN A 32 -2.59 -0.55 9.64
CA ASN A 32 -3.75 -1.41 9.39
C ASN A 32 -4.49 -0.94 8.13
N ILE A 33 -3.76 -0.83 7.02
CA ILE A 33 -4.29 -0.38 5.73
C ILE A 33 -5.27 -1.43 5.24
N ARG A 34 -6.55 -1.06 5.19
CA ARG A 34 -7.62 -1.93 4.69
C ARG A 34 -7.82 -1.67 3.20
N GLN A 35 -8.98 -2.08 2.71
CA GLN A 35 -9.50 -1.91 1.36
C GLN A 35 -8.71 -0.90 0.51
N LEU A 36 -8.13 -1.42 -0.57
CA LEU A 36 -7.44 -0.65 -1.59
C LEU A 36 -8.38 -0.36 -2.75
N LEU A 37 -8.39 0.88 -3.22
CA LEU A 37 -9.14 1.32 -4.40
C LEU A 37 -8.21 2.10 -5.32
N GLY A 38 -8.04 1.59 -6.54
CA GLY A 38 -7.14 2.15 -7.54
C GLY A 38 -7.83 3.05 -8.56
N ARG A 39 -7.08 4.01 -9.08
CA ARG A 39 -7.33 4.69 -10.36
C ARG A 39 -6.02 4.76 -11.15
N PRO A 40 -6.01 5.10 -12.46
CA PRO A 40 -4.75 5.20 -13.20
C PRO A 40 -3.73 6.10 -12.47
N GLY A 41 -2.53 5.56 -12.23
CA GLY A 41 -1.41 6.26 -11.58
C GLY A 41 -1.38 6.21 -10.04
N GLU A 42 -2.44 5.83 -9.35
CA GLU A 42 -2.44 5.79 -7.87
C GLU A 42 -3.43 4.79 -7.24
N VAL A 43 -3.13 4.39 -6.01
CA VAL A 43 -4.04 3.59 -5.16
C VAL A 43 -4.27 4.31 -3.83
N TRP A 44 -5.50 4.23 -3.35
CA TRP A 44 -5.91 4.75 -2.05
C TRP A 44 -6.20 3.61 -1.09
N GLY A 45 -5.80 3.76 0.16
CA GLY A 45 -6.05 2.81 1.24
C GLY A 45 -6.54 3.49 2.52
N ALA A 46 -7.39 2.79 3.27
CA ALA A 46 -7.89 3.26 4.56
C ALA A 46 -7.01 2.76 5.72
N MET A 47 -6.29 3.66 6.39
CA MET A 47 -5.46 3.35 7.56
C MET A 47 -6.30 3.29 8.84
N SER A 48 -6.96 2.16 9.05
CA SER A 48 -7.92 2.00 10.15
C SER A 48 -7.31 2.11 11.56
N GLY A 49 -6.01 1.85 11.71
CA GLY A 49 -5.33 1.97 13.00
C GLY A 49 -4.86 3.39 13.32
N GLN A 50 -4.96 4.32 12.35
CA GLN A 50 -4.47 5.69 12.48
C GLN A 50 -5.51 6.76 12.15
N ASP A 51 -6.74 6.36 11.81
CA ASP A 51 -7.83 7.26 11.38
C ASP A 51 -7.42 8.20 10.22
N LYS A 52 -6.80 7.61 9.19
CA LYS A 52 -6.24 8.35 8.05
C LYS A 52 -6.47 7.62 6.72
N LEU A 53 -6.23 8.34 5.63
CA LEU A 53 -6.08 7.76 4.29
C LEU A 53 -4.61 7.81 3.85
N VAL A 54 -4.19 6.82 3.08
CA VAL A 54 -2.90 6.81 2.39
C VAL A 54 -3.13 6.82 0.87
N VAL A 55 -2.26 7.49 0.15
CA VAL A 55 -2.18 7.42 -1.31
C VAL A 55 -0.78 7.00 -1.71
N ALA A 56 -0.69 6.01 -2.59
CA ALA A 56 0.56 5.60 -3.20
C ALA A 56 0.50 5.84 -4.69
N ARG A 57 1.55 6.47 -5.22
CA ARG A 57 1.68 6.82 -6.63
C ARG A 57 2.86 6.07 -7.21
N LEU A 58 2.64 5.41 -8.34
CA LEU A 58 3.78 4.96 -9.12
C LEU A 58 4.47 6.20 -9.70
N PRO A 59 5.80 6.21 -9.81
CA PRO A 59 6.50 7.21 -10.62
C PRO A 59 6.04 7.17 -12.08
#